data_AF-A0A1W1GVC0-F1
#
_entry.id   AF-A0A1W1GVC0-F1
#
_cell.length_a   1.000
_cell.length_b   1.000
_cell.length_c   1.000
_cell.angle_alpha   90.00
_cell.angle_beta   90.00
_cell.angle_gamma   90.00
#
_symmetry.space_group_name_H-M   'P 1'
#
loop_
_entity.id
_entity.type
_entity.pdbx_description
1 polymer ?
#
loop_
_entity_poly.entity_id
_entity_poly.type
_entity_poly.pdbx_seq_one_letter_code
_entity_poly.pdbx_strand_id
1 'polypeptide(L)'
;MLVSTRLLLAIAASLLPLSGAIAAPSTQPASTAPASSCQDDASRCPAWMPSQAEMRNTIADHFCELADQGRIQPRVKPLVRVESSPLNCGALGEQAGSNFVCGGEMRFVGKGGEMDTITFSPTLRREEDGRIAFYVGNDEEGEQVWRVPAPRATSATCAER
;
A
#
# COMPACT_ATOMS: atom_id res chain seq x y z
N MET A 1 45.89 -48.59 -56.11
CA MET A 1 45.99 -49.12 -54.72
C MET A 1 46.78 -48.12 -53.88
N LEU A 2 46.33 -47.87 -52.64
CA LEU A 2 46.79 -46.89 -51.61
C LEU A 2 46.55 -45.40 -51.94
N VAL A 3 45.66 -44.61 -51.30
CA VAL A 3 45.35 -44.27 -49.88
C VAL A 3 46.06 -42.99 -49.40
N SER A 4 45.30 -42.17 -48.65
CA SER A 4 45.66 -41.00 -47.80
C SER A 4 45.57 -39.63 -48.46
N THR A 5 44.42 -38.94 -48.44
CA THR A 5 43.75 -38.26 -47.30
C THR A 5 44.61 -37.15 -46.69
N ARG A 6 44.33 -35.89 -47.07
CA ARG A 6 44.53 -34.72 -46.20
C ARG A 6 43.25 -33.89 -46.16
N LEU A 7 42.61 -34.02 -45.01
CA LEU A 7 41.43 -33.34 -44.51
C LEU A 7 41.81 -31.88 -44.20
N LEU A 8 41.14 -30.91 -44.83
CA LEU A 8 41.17 -29.51 -44.38
C LEU A 8 39.86 -29.24 -43.64
N LEU A 9 39.94 -29.15 -42.31
CA LEU A 9 38.86 -28.68 -41.45
C LEU A 9 38.57 -27.20 -41.78
N ALA A 10 37.37 -26.93 -42.29
CA ALA A 10 36.81 -25.60 -42.29
C ALA A 10 36.18 -25.33 -40.91
N ILE A 11 36.77 -24.44 -40.13
CA ILE A 11 36.21 -23.95 -38.87
C ILE A 11 35.09 -22.97 -39.23
N ALA A 12 33.85 -23.43 -39.17
CA ALA A 12 32.68 -22.55 -39.22
C ALA A 12 32.54 -21.89 -37.83
N ALA A 13 33.02 -20.65 -37.71
CA ALA A 13 32.73 -19.80 -36.56
C ALA A 13 31.28 -19.31 -36.68
N SER A 14 30.36 -20.03 -36.05
CA SER A 14 28.98 -19.62 -35.89
C SER A 14 28.92 -18.37 -34.98
N LEU A 15 28.80 -17.19 -35.59
CA LEU A 15 28.37 -15.97 -34.89
C LEU A 15 26.91 -16.18 -34.45
N LEU A 16 26.73 -16.60 -33.19
CA LEU A 16 25.44 -16.53 -32.52
C LEU A 16 25.09 -15.04 -32.33
N PRO A 17 23.99 -14.53 -32.91
CA PRO A 17 23.48 -13.25 -32.47
C PRO A 17 22.98 -13.43 -31.04
N LEU A 18 23.62 -12.76 -30.08
CA LEU A 18 23.00 -12.50 -28.78
C LEU A 18 21.79 -11.59 -29.06
N SER A 19 20.65 -12.21 -29.37
CA SER A 19 19.37 -11.55 -29.28
C SER A 19 19.14 -11.26 -27.80
N GLY A 20 19.55 -10.07 -27.38
CA GLY A 20 19.11 -9.48 -26.12
C GLY A 20 17.60 -9.35 -26.19
N ALA A 21 16.88 -10.32 -25.66
CA ALA A 21 15.46 -10.22 -25.41
C ALA A 21 15.29 -9.14 -24.33
N ILE A 22 15.08 -7.90 -24.76
CA ILE A 22 14.55 -6.86 -23.89
C ILE A 22 13.16 -7.37 -23.52
N ALA A 23 13.00 -7.87 -22.29
CA ALA A 23 11.70 -8.22 -21.77
C ALA A 23 10.82 -6.97 -21.93
N ALA A 24 9.80 -7.06 -22.77
CA ALA A 24 8.82 -5.99 -22.90
C ALA A 24 8.31 -5.68 -21.49
N PRO A 25 8.21 -4.40 -21.10
CA PRO A 25 7.61 -4.05 -19.82
C PRO A 25 6.24 -4.70 -19.80
N SER A 26 6.03 -5.58 -18.83
CA SER A 26 4.74 -6.22 -18.61
C SER A 26 3.71 -5.11 -18.54
N THR A 27 2.75 -5.12 -19.47
CA THR A 27 1.63 -4.19 -19.47
C THR A 27 0.89 -4.41 -18.16
N GLN A 28 1.20 -3.59 -17.14
CA GLN A 28 0.51 -3.64 -15.86
C GLN A 28 -0.98 -3.45 -16.17
N PRO A 29 -1.87 -4.32 -15.65
CA PRO A 29 -3.30 -4.09 -15.78
C PRO A 29 -3.61 -2.67 -15.35
N ALA A 30 -4.44 -1.95 -16.12
CA ALA A 30 -4.87 -0.62 -15.75
C ALA A 30 -5.45 -0.68 -14.32
N SER A 31 -4.86 0.09 -13.41
CA SER A 31 -5.34 0.15 -12.03
C SER A 31 -6.78 0.66 -12.05
N THR A 32 -7.69 -0.08 -11.44
CA THR A 32 -9.08 0.37 -11.19
C THR A 32 -9.17 1.27 -9.96
N ALA A 33 -8.07 1.48 -9.24
CA ALA A 33 -8.02 2.43 -8.14
C ALA A 33 -8.18 3.86 -8.70
N PRO A 34 -8.96 4.72 -8.04
CA PRO A 34 -9.05 6.12 -8.43
C PRO A 34 -7.66 6.75 -8.45
N ALA A 35 -7.41 7.62 -9.41
CA ALA A 35 -6.19 8.43 -9.42
C ALA A 35 -6.12 9.26 -8.14
N SER A 36 -4.90 9.58 -7.69
CA SER A 36 -4.71 10.47 -6.54
C SER A 36 -5.48 11.76 -6.76
N SER A 37 -6.34 12.13 -5.82
CA SER A 37 -6.98 13.45 -5.80
C SER A 37 -6.06 14.51 -5.20
N CYS A 38 -5.03 14.10 -4.45
CA CYS A 38 -4.00 14.98 -3.93
C CYS A 38 -2.89 15.20 -4.99
N GLN A 39 -2.41 16.44 -5.09
CA GLN A 39 -1.36 16.89 -6.00
C GLN A 39 0.01 16.89 -5.32
N ASP A 40 1.06 16.98 -6.14
CA ASP A 40 2.48 16.96 -5.75
C ASP A 40 2.86 15.68 -4.99
N ASP A 41 3.70 15.77 -3.95
CA ASP A 41 4.02 14.69 -3.00
C ASP A 41 2.86 14.37 -2.04
N ALA A 42 1.63 14.57 -2.52
CA ALA A 42 0.38 14.51 -1.82
C ALA A 42 0.21 15.55 -0.68
N SER A 43 1.05 16.56 -0.62
CA SER A 43 0.90 17.69 0.31
C SER A 43 -0.35 18.56 0.05
N ARG A 44 -0.94 18.48 -1.14
CA ARG A 44 -2.07 19.33 -1.57
C ARG A 44 -3.29 18.53 -2.01
N CYS A 45 -4.16 18.19 -1.08
CA CYS A 45 -5.48 17.63 -1.37
C CYS A 45 -6.52 18.75 -1.57
N PRO A 46 -7.67 18.48 -2.25
CA PRO A 46 -8.78 19.42 -2.30
C PRO A 46 -9.21 19.85 -0.90
N ALA A 47 -9.60 21.12 -0.71
CA ALA A 47 -9.87 21.68 0.62
C ALA A 47 -10.97 20.95 1.43
N TRP A 48 -11.89 20.29 0.73
CA TRP A 48 -12.96 19.49 1.34
C TRP A 48 -12.51 18.06 1.71
N MET A 49 -11.39 17.58 1.18
CA MET A 49 -10.81 16.27 1.46
C MET A 49 -9.86 16.37 2.66
N PRO A 50 -9.74 15.32 3.50
CA PRO A 50 -8.71 15.32 4.51
C PRO A 50 -7.30 15.46 3.96
N SER A 51 -6.44 16.14 4.71
CA SER A 51 -5.02 16.19 4.43
C SER A 51 -4.40 14.80 4.55
N GLN A 52 -3.28 14.59 3.85
CA GLN A 52 -2.48 13.37 4.01
C GLN A 52 -2.07 13.10 5.45
N ALA A 53 -1.76 14.15 6.21
CA ALA A 53 -1.38 14.01 7.61
C ALA A 53 -2.54 13.46 8.45
N GLU A 54 -3.76 14.01 8.28
CA GLU A 54 -4.96 13.47 8.94
C GLU A 54 -5.18 12.01 8.55
N MET A 55 -5.16 11.67 7.26
CA MET A 55 -5.40 10.29 6.80
C MET A 55 -4.36 9.31 7.34
N ARG A 56 -3.06 9.65 7.29
CA ARG A 56 -1.98 8.80 7.82
C ARG A 56 -2.13 8.57 9.32
N ASN A 57 -2.52 9.61 10.06
CA ASN A 57 -2.73 9.51 11.49
C ASN A 57 -3.91 8.60 11.84
N THR A 58 -5.06 8.79 11.18
CA THR A 58 -6.25 7.97 11.39
C THR A 58 -6.06 6.53 10.93
N ILE A 59 -5.30 6.28 9.86
CA ILE A 59 -4.93 4.91 9.44
C ILE A 59 -4.04 4.23 10.48
N ALA A 60 -3.03 4.91 11.00
CA ALA A 60 -2.22 4.34 12.07
C ALA A 60 -3.04 4.05 13.34
N ASP A 61 -3.99 4.92 13.69
CA ASP A 61 -4.93 4.65 14.80
C ASP A 61 -5.76 3.38 14.54
N HIS A 62 -6.29 3.22 13.33
CA HIS A 62 -7.04 2.03 12.94
C HIS A 62 -6.21 0.74 13.03
N PHE A 63 -4.98 0.75 12.56
CA PHE A 63 -4.10 -0.42 12.63
C PHE A 63 -3.72 -0.77 14.08
N CYS A 64 -3.58 0.22 14.95
CA CYS A 64 -3.38 -0.01 16.38
C CYS A 64 -4.61 -0.65 17.03
N GLU A 65 -5.81 -0.19 16.69
CA GLU A 65 -7.05 -0.82 17.14
C GLU A 65 -7.18 -2.27 16.64
N LEU A 66 -6.85 -2.53 15.37
CA LEU A 66 -6.85 -3.91 14.83
C LEU A 66 -5.86 -4.81 15.57
N ALA A 67 -4.69 -4.29 15.95
CA ALA A 67 -3.70 -5.03 16.71
C ALA A 67 -4.18 -5.33 18.14
N ASP A 68 -4.79 -4.34 18.81
CA ASP A 68 -5.39 -4.51 20.14
C ASP A 68 -6.53 -5.54 20.14
N GLN A 69 -7.31 -5.58 19.06
CA GLN A 69 -8.37 -6.58 18.85
C GLN A 69 -7.84 -7.96 18.42
N GLY A 70 -6.52 -8.10 18.22
CA GLY A 70 -5.92 -9.35 17.74
C GLY A 70 -6.27 -9.71 16.29
N ARG A 71 -6.86 -8.77 15.53
CA ARG A 71 -7.23 -8.95 14.11
C ARG A 71 -6.02 -8.90 13.18
N ILE A 72 -4.97 -8.22 13.62
CA ILE A 72 -3.63 -8.30 13.04
C ILE A 72 -2.62 -8.59 14.15
N GLN A 73 -1.47 -9.15 13.78
CA GLN A 73 -0.40 -9.43 14.74
C GLN A 73 0.94 -8.96 14.14
N PRO A 74 1.40 -7.73 14.49
CA PRO A 74 2.71 -7.27 14.10
C PRO A 74 3.79 -8.24 14.59
N ARG A 75 4.70 -8.63 13.69
CA ARG A 75 5.74 -9.63 13.96
C ARG A 75 6.93 -9.08 14.75
N VAL A 76 7.00 -7.77 14.93
CA VAL A 76 8.07 -7.08 15.65
C VAL A 76 7.66 -6.77 17.08
N LYS A 77 8.54 -7.05 18.05
CA LYS A 77 8.30 -6.81 19.49
C LYS A 77 9.62 -6.48 20.21
N PRO A 78 9.64 -5.54 21.17
CA PRO A 78 8.57 -4.59 21.48
C PRO A 78 8.46 -3.52 20.38
N LEU A 79 7.23 -3.05 20.12
CA LEU A 79 6.97 -1.94 19.20
C LEU A 79 7.45 -0.63 19.81
N VAL A 80 8.07 0.22 18.98
CA VAL A 80 8.48 1.58 19.35
C VAL A 80 7.90 2.64 18.43
N ARG A 81 7.42 2.25 17.24
CA ARG A 81 6.76 3.16 16.31
C ARG A 81 5.78 2.44 15.42
N VAL A 82 4.69 3.12 15.11
CA VAL A 82 3.69 2.72 14.11
C VAL A 82 3.45 3.92 13.21
N GLU A 83 3.86 3.80 11.94
CA GLU A 83 3.78 4.90 10.97
C GLU A 83 3.36 4.42 9.59
N SER A 84 2.42 5.14 8.97
CA SER A 84 2.01 4.85 7.60
C SER A 84 2.98 5.49 6.60
N SER A 85 3.21 4.83 5.46
CA SER A 85 3.89 5.41 4.30
C SER A 85 3.18 6.69 3.81
N PRO A 86 3.79 7.46 2.88
CA PRO A 86 2.99 8.33 2.02
C PRO A 86 1.84 7.54 1.39
N LEU A 87 0.64 8.12 1.36
CA LEU A 87 -0.53 7.44 0.80
C LEU A 87 -0.72 7.85 -0.67
N ASN A 88 -1.42 7.02 -1.43
CA ASN A 88 -2.07 7.44 -2.67
C ASN A 88 -3.58 7.43 -2.42
N CYS A 89 -4.19 8.61 -2.29
CA CYS A 89 -5.60 8.74 -1.95
C CYS A 89 -6.39 9.38 -3.09
N GLY A 90 -7.42 8.67 -3.56
CA GLY A 90 -8.35 9.14 -4.58
C GLY A 90 -9.77 9.23 -4.02
N ALA A 91 -10.44 10.35 -4.24
CA ALA A 91 -11.85 10.49 -3.98
C ALA A 91 -12.67 9.65 -4.98
N LEU A 92 -13.76 9.07 -4.50
CA LEU A 92 -14.72 8.31 -5.30
C LEU A 92 -15.75 9.21 -5.99
N GLY A 93 -15.74 10.51 -5.69
CA GLY A 93 -16.56 11.55 -6.32
C GLY A 93 -15.87 12.91 -6.23
N GLU A 94 -16.29 13.86 -7.06
CA GLU A 94 -15.67 15.19 -7.16
C GLU A 94 -16.19 16.19 -6.12
N GLN A 95 -17.22 15.82 -5.35
CA GLN A 95 -17.94 16.73 -4.45
C GLN A 95 -17.57 16.50 -2.98
N ALA A 96 -17.73 17.54 -2.15
CA ALA A 96 -17.62 17.42 -0.70
C ALA A 96 -18.60 16.34 -0.18
N GLY A 97 -18.15 15.55 0.81
CA GLY A 97 -18.91 14.40 1.32
C GLY A 97 -18.69 13.10 0.53
N SER A 98 -17.95 13.14 -0.58
CA SER A 98 -17.55 11.91 -1.29
C SER A 98 -16.64 11.04 -0.43
N ASN A 99 -16.83 9.73 -0.51
CA ASN A 99 -15.90 8.74 0.04
C ASN A 99 -14.56 8.79 -0.70
N PHE A 100 -13.51 8.25 -0.10
CA PHE A 100 -12.16 8.21 -0.68
C PHE A 100 -11.48 6.87 -0.39
N VAL A 101 -10.57 6.44 -1.26
CA VAL A 101 -9.78 5.22 -1.10
C VAL A 101 -8.32 5.61 -1.01
N CYS A 102 -7.62 5.09 0.00
CA CYS A 102 -6.20 5.37 0.22
C CYS A 102 -5.38 4.10 0.14
N GLY A 103 -4.39 4.03 -0.74
CA GLY A 103 -3.41 2.93 -0.79
C GLY A 103 -2.12 3.30 -0.07
N GLY A 104 -1.52 2.34 0.64
CA GLY A 104 -0.23 2.54 1.31
C GLY A 104 0.26 1.32 2.08
N GLU A 105 1.30 1.55 2.87
CA GLU A 105 1.87 0.57 3.79
C GLU A 105 1.77 1.07 5.22
N MET A 106 1.38 0.18 6.13
CA MET A 106 1.51 0.37 7.56
C MET A 106 2.84 -0.24 8.00
N ARG A 107 3.70 0.55 8.65
CA ARG A 107 5.00 0.09 9.15
C ARG A 107 4.96 0.01 10.67
N PHE A 108 5.26 -1.18 11.18
CA PHE A 108 5.48 -1.46 12.58
C PHE A 108 6.98 -1.60 12.81
N VAL A 109 7.54 -0.76 13.67
CA VAL A 109 8.98 -0.72 13.94
C VAL A 109 9.24 -1.22 15.35
N GLY A 110 10.08 -2.25 15.46
CA GLY A 110 10.55 -2.81 16.71
C GLY A 110 11.73 -2.03 17.29
N LYS A 111 12.00 -2.23 18.59
CA LYS A 111 13.14 -1.58 19.28
C LYS A 111 14.50 -1.87 18.65
N GLY A 112 14.68 -3.03 18.01
CA GLY A 112 15.91 -3.42 17.31
C GLY A 112 16.05 -2.82 15.90
N GLY A 113 15.08 -2.02 15.46
CA GLY A 113 15.01 -1.49 14.10
C GLY A 113 14.40 -2.47 13.10
N GLU A 114 13.97 -3.66 13.54
CA GLU A 114 13.20 -4.56 12.68
C GLU A 114 11.88 -3.91 12.26
N MET A 115 11.44 -4.20 11.04
CA MET A 115 10.21 -3.66 10.48
C MET A 115 9.30 -4.78 10.01
N ASP A 116 8.01 -4.67 10.37
CA ASP A 116 6.94 -5.45 9.78
C ASP A 116 6.01 -4.51 9.02
N THR A 117 5.59 -4.91 7.82
CA THR A 117 4.83 -4.05 6.91
C THR A 117 3.54 -4.72 6.46
N ILE A 118 2.44 -3.98 6.50
CA ILE A 118 1.13 -4.43 6.00
C ILE A 118 0.66 -3.46 4.92
N THR A 119 0.48 -3.96 3.69
CA THR A 119 -0.14 -3.20 2.60
C THR A 119 -1.63 -3.06 2.84
N PHE A 120 -2.20 -1.90 2.54
CA PHE A 120 -3.62 -1.62 2.74
C PHE A 120 -4.21 -0.78 1.62
N SER A 121 -5.54 -0.81 1.52
CA SER A 121 -6.32 0.05 0.63
C SER A 121 -7.75 0.31 1.16
N PRO A 122 -7.93 0.90 2.36
CA PRO A 122 -9.26 1.11 2.92
C PRO A 122 -10.06 2.15 2.15
N THR A 123 -11.37 1.96 2.15
CA THR A 123 -12.34 2.99 1.80
C THR A 123 -12.69 3.78 3.06
N LEU A 124 -12.67 5.09 2.94
CA LEU A 124 -12.77 6.06 4.01
C LEU A 124 -13.86 7.09 3.67
N ARG A 125 -14.41 7.71 4.71
CA ARG A 125 -15.29 8.88 4.59
C ARG A 125 -15.02 9.87 5.71
N ARG A 126 -15.38 11.14 5.49
CA ARG A 126 -15.40 12.15 6.56
C ARG A 126 -16.82 12.20 7.14
N GLU A 127 -16.92 12.02 8.45
CA GLU A 127 -18.17 12.16 9.20
C GLU A 127 -18.54 13.64 9.36
N GLU A 128 -19.80 13.91 9.72
CA GLU A 128 -20.30 15.27 9.97
C GLU A 128 -19.52 16.01 11.07
N ASP A 129 -19.03 15.27 12.07
CA ASP A 129 -18.20 15.80 13.15
C ASP A 129 -16.72 16.00 12.76
N GLY A 130 -16.39 15.77 11.48
CA GLY A 130 -15.07 15.95 10.91
C GLY A 130 -14.13 14.77 11.09
N ARG A 131 -14.49 13.71 11.82
CA ARG A 131 -13.64 12.53 11.98
C ARG A 131 -13.62 11.69 10.70
N ILE A 132 -12.57 10.88 10.54
CA ILE A 132 -12.45 9.97 9.40
C ILE A 132 -12.89 8.56 9.84
N ALA A 133 -13.84 7.99 9.11
CA ALA A 133 -14.35 6.64 9.34
C ALA A 133 -13.90 5.66 8.24
N PHE A 134 -13.76 4.40 8.61
CA PHE A 134 -13.39 3.28 7.74
C PHE A 134 -14.63 2.47 7.41
N TYR A 135 -14.78 2.09 6.15
CA TYR A 135 -15.73 1.06 5.76
C TYR A 135 -15.25 -0.30 6.27
N VAL A 136 -16.10 -0.99 7.03
CA VAL A 136 -15.76 -2.30 7.62
C VAL A 136 -16.56 -3.47 7.05
N GLY A 137 -17.48 -3.21 6.12
CA GLY A 137 -18.37 -4.18 5.51
C GLY A 137 -19.82 -3.71 5.56
N ASN A 138 -20.73 -4.61 5.18
CA ASN A 138 -22.16 -4.41 5.37
C ASN A 138 -22.64 -5.23 6.57
N ASP A 139 -23.70 -4.77 7.24
CA ASP A 139 -24.41 -5.54 8.25
C ASP A 139 -25.33 -6.61 7.63
N GLU A 140 -26.14 -7.27 8.46
CA GLU A 140 -27.03 -8.36 8.05
C GLU A 140 -28.15 -7.86 7.12
N GLU A 141 -28.53 -6.59 7.26
CA GLU A 141 -29.51 -5.90 6.43
C GLU A 141 -28.92 -5.40 5.10
N GLY A 142 -27.59 -5.46 4.94
CA GLY A 142 -26.89 -4.98 3.75
C GLY A 142 -26.50 -3.50 3.79
N GLU A 143 -26.69 -2.84 4.94
CA GLU A 143 -26.32 -1.45 5.15
C GLU A 143 -24.82 -1.30 5.42
N GLN A 144 -24.23 -0.23 4.89
CA GLN A 144 -22.79 -0.01 5.02
C GLN A 144 -22.42 0.38 6.45
N VAL A 145 -21.50 -0.39 7.04
CA VAL A 145 -21.00 -0.13 8.39
C VAL A 145 -19.71 0.68 8.30
N TRP A 146 -19.69 1.79 9.02
CA TRP A 146 -18.56 2.72 9.09
C TRP A 146 -18.09 2.87 10.54
N ARG A 147 -16.77 2.87 10.75
CA ARG A 147 -16.15 2.92 12.08
C ARG A 147 -15.08 4.00 12.14
N VAL A 148 -15.22 4.92 13.08
CA VAL A 148 -14.13 5.83 13.46
C VAL A 148 -13.22 5.09 14.43
N PRO A 149 -11.90 4.99 14.17
CA PRO A 149 -11.01 4.26 15.05
C PRO A 149 -10.78 4.98 16.38
N ALA A 150 -10.48 4.20 17.41
CA ALA A 150 -10.07 4.74 18.70
C ALA A 150 -8.69 5.44 18.57
N PRO A 151 -8.45 6.57 19.26
CA PRO A 151 -7.16 7.24 19.23
C PRO A 151 -6.03 6.32 19.72
N ARG A 152 -4.88 6.29 19.04
CA ARG A 152 -3.74 5.44 19.45
C ARG A 152 -3.26 5.65 20.88
N ALA A 153 -3.52 6.82 21.47
CA ALA A 153 -3.14 7.14 22.84
C ALA A 153 -3.81 6.20 23.86
N THR A 154 -4.93 5.57 23.50
CA THR A 154 -5.61 4.57 24.32
C THR A 154 -5.24 3.13 23.95
N SER A 155 -4.31 2.93 23.00
CA SER A 155 -3.96 1.61 22.48
C SER A 155 -3.07 0.83 23.45
N ALA A 156 -3.39 -0.44 23.70
CA ALA A 156 -2.55 -1.31 24.53
C ALA A 156 -1.23 -1.67 23.83
N THR A 157 -1.26 -1.74 22.50
CA THR A 157 -0.16 -2.14 21.61
C THR A 157 0.70 -0.96 21.16
N CYS A 158 0.08 0.18 20.87
CA CYS A 158 0.75 1.32 20.23
C CYS A 158 0.93 2.57 21.09
N ALA A 159 0.35 2.64 22.29
CA ALA A 159 0.58 3.79 23.15
C ALA A 159 2.09 3.94 23.41
N GLU A 160 2.61 5.15 23.23
CA GLU A 160 3.98 5.48 23.61
C GLU A 160 4.13 5.22 25.12
N ARG A 161 5.01 4.27 25.48
CA ARG A 161 5.35 3.92 26.86
C ARG A 161 6.75 4.37 27.20
#